data_AF-A0A6A7VVR6-F1
#
_entry.id   AF-A0A6A7VVR6-F1
#
_cell.length_a   1.000
_cell.length_b   1.000
_cell.length_c   1.000
_cell.angle_alpha   90.00
_cell.angle_beta   90.00
_cell.angle_gamma   90.00
#
_symmetry.space_group_name_H-M   'P 1'
#
loop_
_entity.id
_entity.type
_entity.pdbx_description
1 polymer ?
#
loop_
_entity_poly.entity_id
_entity_poly.type
_entity_poly.pdbx_seq_one_letter_code
_entity_poly.pdbx_strand_id
1 'polypeptide(L)'
;MNRKKLLISLAMAMLSMAGLAADNLPALRVEGRNLVDANGKIVVLHGVMDTPNRYFNGWRWQQWKPDYSEADIKPCLEYFSKQFSAITDKKQGAYCTVFRLHMDPCWTNDPAMKVENEADISAFNMARYRLYLQKLYIPLIKDAIAHGLYVIVRPPGVCPQDISVGDKYN
;
A
#
# COMPACT_ATOMS: atom_id res chain seq x y z
N MET A 1 -18.39 25.73 38.84
CA MET A 1 -17.14 25.36 38.16
C MET A 1 -16.40 26.62 37.73
N ASN A 2 -15.12 26.78 38.07
CA ASN A 2 -14.38 28.03 37.89
C ASN A 2 -14.07 28.28 36.40
N ARG A 3 -14.30 29.49 35.86
CA ARG A 3 -14.24 29.80 34.41
C ARG A 3 -12.89 29.41 33.76
N LYS A 4 -11.79 29.53 34.51
CA LYS A 4 -10.45 29.06 34.11
C LYS A 4 -10.36 27.53 33.95
N LYS A 5 -11.01 26.76 34.84
CA LYS A 5 -11.04 25.29 34.75
C LYS A 5 -11.82 24.82 33.52
N LEU A 6 -12.94 25.49 33.20
CA LEU A 6 -13.73 25.19 32.00
C LEU A 6 -12.94 25.45 30.70
N LEU A 7 -12.21 26.57 30.62
CA LEU A 7 -11.38 26.89 29.44
C LEU A 7 -10.23 25.90 29.24
N ILE A 8 -9.59 25.46 30.33
CA ILE A 8 -8.52 24.45 30.27
C ILE A 8 -9.09 23.08 29.84
N SER A 9 -10.24 22.68 30.37
CA SER A 9 -10.91 21.44 29.94
C SER A 9 -11.34 21.48 28.48
N LEU A 10 -11.83 22.63 27.99
CA LEU A 10 -12.22 22.79 26.58
C LEU A 10 -10.99 22.77 25.66
N ALA A 11 -9.89 23.40 26.05
CA ALA A 11 -8.63 23.33 25.32
C ALA A 11 -8.09 21.90 25.26
N MET A 12 -8.08 21.16 26.38
CA MET A 12 -7.66 19.75 26.40
C MET A 12 -8.57 18.85 25.54
N ALA A 13 -9.88 19.09 25.54
CA ALA A 13 -10.81 18.37 24.67
C ALA A 13 -10.60 18.68 23.18
N MET A 14 -10.26 19.91 22.84
CA MET A 14 -9.92 20.28 21.45
C MET A 14 -8.56 19.71 21.02
N LEU A 15 -7.56 19.67 21.91
CA LEU A 15 -6.27 19.02 21.65
C LEU A 15 -6.42 17.50 21.49
N SER A 16 -7.26 16.84 22.28
CA SER A 16 -7.51 15.41 22.12
C SER A 16 -8.24 15.09 20.82
N MET A 17 -9.23 15.91 20.43
CA MET A 17 -9.92 15.77 19.15
C MET A 17 -9.01 16.02 17.94
N ALA A 18 -8.06 16.96 18.06
CA ALA A 18 -7.05 17.19 17.03
C ALA A 18 -6.04 16.03 16.92
N GLY A 19 -5.69 15.39 18.06
CA GLY A 19 -4.84 14.19 18.08
C GLY A 19 -5.52 12.94 17.53
N LEU A 20 -6.84 12.78 17.72
CA LEU A 20 -7.62 11.67 17.19
C LEU A 20 -7.92 11.78 15.69
N ALA A 21 -7.92 12.99 15.13
CA ALA A 21 -8.17 13.24 13.70
C ALA A 21 -6.94 12.96 12.81
N ALA A 22 -5.75 12.81 13.39
CA ALA A 22 -4.51 12.62 12.65
C ALA A 22 -4.25 11.17 12.23
N ASP A 23 -4.87 10.18 12.88
CA ASP A 23 -4.35 8.80 12.87
C ASP A 23 -5.23 7.72 12.25
N ASN A 24 -6.43 8.01 11.73
CA ASN A 24 -7.24 6.97 11.08
C ASN A 24 -7.87 7.46 9.78
N LEU A 25 -7.31 7.02 8.65
CA LEU A 25 -8.03 6.98 7.37
C LEU A 25 -9.37 6.26 7.57
N PRO A 26 -10.52 6.94 7.40
CA PRO A 26 -11.81 6.31 7.66
C PRO A 26 -12.07 5.19 6.67
N ALA A 27 -12.68 4.10 7.12
CA ALA A 27 -13.08 3.03 6.22
C ALA A 27 -14.02 3.58 5.13
N LEU A 28 -13.74 3.21 3.88
CA LEU A 28 -14.55 3.59 2.73
C LEU A 28 -15.60 2.52 2.45
N ARG A 29 -16.76 2.94 1.95
CA ARG A 29 -17.77 2.07 1.35
C ARG A 29 -18.23 2.63 0.02
N VAL A 30 -18.86 1.78 -0.77
CA VAL A 30 -19.50 2.17 -2.03
C VAL A 30 -20.94 2.60 -1.74
N GLU A 31 -21.32 3.78 -2.21
CA GLU A 31 -22.71 4.25 -2.23
C GLU A 31 -23.07 4.72 -3.65
N GLY A 32 -23.89 3.92 -4.33
CA GLY A 32 -24.20 4.12 -5.74
C GLY A 32 -22.92 4.13 -6.59
N ARG A 33 -22.60 5.28 -7.19
CA ARG A 33 -21.40 5.46 -8.03
C ARG A 33 -20.20 6.06 -7.29
N ASN A 34 -20.32 6.32 -5.99
CA ASN A 34 -19.30 7.04 -5.22
C ASN A 34 -18.63 6.14 -4.18
N LEU A 35 -17.38 6.46 -3.86
CA LEU A 35 -16.79 6.07 -2.58
C LEU A 35 -17.16 7.13 -1.55
N VAL A 36 -17.56 6.70 -0.35
CA VAL A 36 -17.87 7.60 0.76
C VAL A 36 -17.17 7.15 2.04
N ASP A 37 -16.80 8.12 2.87
CA ASP A 37 -16.25 7.86 4.22
C ASP A 37 -17.37 7.47 5.21
N ALA A 38 -16.99 7.10 6.44
CA ALA A 38 -17.92 6.70 7.50
C ALA A 38 -19.02 7.74 7.82
N ASN A 39 -18.84 9.02 7.46
CA ASN A 39 -19.81 10.09 7.68
C ASN A 39 -20.69 10.37 6.43
N GLY A 40 -20.51 9.61 5.34
CA GLY A 40 -21.25 9.80 4.09
C GLY A 40 -20.65 10.87 3.18
N LYS A 41 -19.45 11.37 3.46
CA LYS A 41 -18.77 12.33 2.58
C LYS A 41 -18.19 11.60 1.38
N ILE A 42 -18.46 12.09 0.17
CA ILE A 42 -17.85 11.59 -1.07
C ILE A 42 -16.33 11.76 -1.01
N VAL A 43 -15.62 10.67 -1.30
CA VAL A 43 -14.17 10.60 -1.37
C VAL A 43 -13.75 10.34 -2.81
N VAL A 44 -12.86 11.16 -3.34
CA VAL A 44 -12.19 10.93 -4.62
C VAL A 44 -10.76 10.47 -4.32
N LEU A 45 -10.40 9.30 -4.83
CA LEU A 45 -9.04 8.77 -4.71
C LEU A 45 -8.18 9.36 -5.81
N HIS A 46 -7.10 10.03 -5.42
CA HIS A 46 -6.10 10.60 -6.33
C HIS A 46 -4.74 10.09 -5.92
N GLY A 47 -3.97 9.50 -6.83
CA GLY A 47 -2.72 8.90 -6.41
C GLY A 47 -1.96 8.22 -7.53
N VAL A 48 -0.99 7.42 -7.11
CA VAL A 48 -0.03 6.76 -7.98
C VAL A 48 -0.04 5.25 -7.73
N MET A 49 0.66 4.52 -8.60
CA MET A 49 0.97 3.12 -8.39
C MET A 49 2.48 2.92 -8.41
N ASP A 50 2.96 1.96 -7.65
CA ASP A 50 4.31 1.44 -7.83
C ASP A 50 4.37 -0.04 -7.43
N THR A 51 5.43 -0.69 -7.86
CA THR A 51 5.69 -2.10 -7.65
C THR A 51 6.97 -2.26 -6.82
N PRO A 52 6.97 -3.00 -5.70
CA PRO A 52 8.16 -3.31 -4.87
C PRO A 52 9.22 -4.13 -5.62
N ASN A 53 9.76 -3.64 -6.72
CA ASN A 53 10.61 -4.37 -7.63
C ASN A 53 11.72 -3.44 -8.14
N ARG A 54 12.97 -3.85 -7.90
CA ARG A 54 14.17 -3.08 -8.23
C ARG A 54 14.20 -2.65 -9.69
N TYR A 55 13.77 -3.51 -10.61
CA TYR A 55 13.72 -3.20 -12.03
C TYR A 55 12.75 -2.05 -12.32
N PHE A 56 11.50 -2.16 -11.86
CA PHE A 56 10.48 -1.11 -12.07
C PHE A 56 10.82 0.19 -11.34
N ASN A 57 11.53 0.11 -10.21
CA ASN A 57 11.97 1.30 -9.48
C ASN A 57 13.26 1.93 -10.04
N GLY A 58 13.81 1.40 -11.14
CA GLY A 58 15.03 1.91 -11.78
C GLY A 58 16.29 1.69 -10.94
N TRP A 59 16.36 0.59 -10.20
CA TRP A 59 17.50 0.17 -9.36
C TRP A 59 17.86 1.17 -8.24
N ARG A 60 16.91 2.04 -7.85
CA ARG A 60 17.16 3.15 -6.91
C ARG A 60 17.43 2.74 -5.47
N TRP A 61 17.01 1.54 -5.07
CA TRP A 61 17.18 1.07 -3.69
C TRP A 61 18.13 -0.11 -3.55
N GLN A 62 18.56 -0.69 -4.68
CA GLN A 62 19.59 -1.72 -4.72
C GLN A 62 20.04 -1.97 -6.16
N GLN A 63 21.31 -2.33 -6.32
CA GLN A 63 21.89 -2.73 -7.61
C GLN A 63 21.28 -4.03 -8.16
N TRP A 64 21.56 -4.31 -9.44
CA TRP A 64 21.10 -5.53 -10.09
C TRP A 64 21.56 -6.78 -9.33
N LYS A 65 20.61 -7.68 -9.11
CA LYS A 65 20.78 -8.97 -8.45
C LYS A 65 19.68 -9.91 -8.98
N PRO A 66 19.96 -11.21 -9.20
CA PRO A 66 19.00 -12.13 -9.81
C PRO A 66 17.82 -12.52 -8.89
N ASP A 67 18.03 -12.58 -7.57
CA ASP A 67 17.05 -13.13 -6.62
C ASP A 67 16.54 -12.10 -5.59
N TYR A 68 15.30 -12.30 -5.15
CA TYR A 68 14.67 -11.58 -4.04
C TYR A 68 14.63 -12.45 -2.79
N SER A 69 15.27 -11.95 -1.72
CA SER A 69 15.37 -12.60 -0.41
C SER A 69 14.99 -11.65 0.73
N GLU A 70 14.95 -12.15 1.96
CA GLU A 70 14.64 -11.33 3.14
C GLU A 70 15.62 -10.15 3.35
N ALA A 71 16.86 -10.28 2.89
CA ALA A 71 17.85 -9.19 2.95
C ALA A 71 17.44 -7.97 2.13
N ASP A 72 16.58 -8.17 1.12
CA ASP A 72 16.11 -7.14 0.20
C ASP A 72 14.87 -6.39 0.76
N ILE A 73 14.28 -6.86 1.86
CA ILE A 73 13.06 -6.27 2.45
C ILE A 73 13.35 -4.87 2.98
N LYS A 74 14.36 -4.73 3.84
CA LYS A 74 14.69 -3.44 4.47
C LYS A 74 14.93 -2.31 3.46
N PRO A 75 15.80 -2.45 2.45
CA PRO A 75 16.01 -1.37 1.49
C PRO A 75 14.76 -1.06 0.66
N CYS A 76 13.92 -2.06 0.37
CA CYS A 76 12.64 -1.84 -0.29
C CYS A 76 11.67 -1.02 0.58
N LEU A 77 11.53 -1.36 1.88
CA LEU A 77 10.69 -0.61 2.82
C LEU A 77 11.15 0.84 2.95
N GLU A 78 12.46 1.05 3.13
CA GLU A 78 13.04 2.40 3.25
C GLU A 78 12.82 3.24 1.99
N TYR A 79 12.85 2.63 0.81
CA TYR A 79 12.57 3.31 -0.45
C TYR A 79 11.11 3.74 -0.56
N PHE A 80 10.16 2.83 -0.30
CA PHE A 80 8.73 3.16 -0.38
C PHE A 80 8.31 4.18 0.68
N SER A 81 8.89 4.13 1.89
CA SER A 81 8.62 5.13 2.92
C SER A 81 8.99 6.55 2.48
N LYS A 82 10.12 6.71 1.76
CA LYS A 82 10.50 7.98 1.14
C LYS A 82 9.48 8.41 0.08
N GLN A 83 9.02 7.47 -0.74
CA GLN A 83 8.01 7.75 -1.76
C GLN A 83 6.68 8.19 -1.13
N PHE A 84 6.19 7.49 -0.12
CA PHE A 84 4.98 7.86 0.62
C PHE A 84 5.11 9.26 1.22
N SER A 85 6.26 9.57 1.81
CA SER A 85 6.55 10.91 2.34
C SER A 85 6.50 11.98 1.24
N ALA A 86 7.07 11.71 0.06
CA ALA A 86 7.11 12.68 -1.03
C ALA A 86 5.73 12.92 -1.66
N ILE A 87 4.96 11.86 -1.91
CA ILE A 87 3.66 11.97 -2.62
C ILE A 87 2.54 12.52 -1.74
N THR A 88 2.74 12.59 -0.42
CA THR A 88 1.81 13.21 0.54
C THR A 88 2.29 14.57 1.05
N ASP A 89 3.48 15.02 0.64
CA ASP A 89 4.01 16.32 1.05
C ASP A 89 3.32 17.48 0.33
N LYS A 90 2.31 18.03 1.01
CA LYS A 90 1.55 19.21 0.56
C LYS A 90 2.42 20.44 0.37
N LYS A 91 3.56 20.56 1.07
CA LYS A 91 4.49 21.69 0.91
C LYS A 91 5.22 21.63 -0.44
N GLN A 92 5.39 20.43 -0.98
CA GLN A 92 5.94 20.20 -2.33
C GLN A 92 4.85 20.16 -3.41
N GLY A 93 3.59 20.42 -3.05
CA GLY A 93 2.46 20.43 -3.98
C GLY A 93 1.89 19.05 -4.31
N ALA A 94 2.24 18.01 -3.54
CA ALA A 94 1.69 16.67 -3.70
C ALA A 94 0.52 16.44 -2.75
N TYR A 95 -0.55 15.80 -3.26
CA TYR A 95 -1.82 15.62 -2.53
C TYR A 95 -2.39 14.20 -2.73
N CYS A 96 -1.53 13.19 -2.89
CA CYS A 96 -2.01 11.83 -3.08
C CYS A 96 -2.79 11.36 -1.84
N THR A 97 -3.90 10.68 -2.08
CA THR A 97 -4.79 10.08 -1.08
C THR A 97 -4.86 8.56 -1.22
N VAL A 98 -4.31 7.99 -2.29
CA VAL A 98 -4.25 6.55 -2.51
C VAL A 98 -2.89 6.13 -3.06
N PHE A 99 -2.48 4.91 -2.72
CA PHE A 99 -1.37 4.21 -3.34
C PHE A 99 -1.85 2.83 -3.82
N ARG A 100 -1.71 2.57 -5.11
CA ARG A 100 -1.99 1.24 -5.66
C ARG A 100 -0.72 0.39 -5.57
N LEU A 101 -0.72 -0.59 -4.67
CA LEU A 101 0.42 -1.44 -4.37
C LEU A 101 0.31 -2.76 -5.13
N HIS A 102 1.26 -3.02 -6.03
CA HIS A 102 1.31 -4.29 -6.74
C HIS A 102 2.10 -5.35 -5.97
N MET A 103 1.52 -6.53 -5.78
CA MET A 103 2.22 -7.69 -5.24
C MET A 103 3.01 -8.44 -6.33
N ASP A 104 4.21 -7.99 -6.65
CA ASP A 104 5.00 -8.56 -7.75
C ASP A 104 5.36 -10.05 -7.56
N PRO A 105 5.25 -10.88 -8.62
CA PRO A 105 5.64 -12.29 -8.58
C PRO A 105 7.10 -12.55 -8.19
N CYS A 106 8.01 -11.58 -8.30
CA CYS A 106 9.40 -11.76 -7.86
C CYS A 106 9.52 -12.11 -6.36
N TRP A 107 8.54 -11.73 -5.54
CA TRP A 107 8.47 -12.11 -4.13
C TRP A 107 7.73 -13.42 -3.90
N THR A 108 6.72 -13.74 -4.69
CA THR A 108 5.78 -14.84 -4.41
C THR A 108 6.08 -16.12 -5.16
N ASN A 109 6.80 -16.06 -6.29
CA ASN A 109 7.17 -17.23 -7.07
C ASN A 109 8.37 -17.98 -6.48
N ASP A 110 8.44 -19.28 -6.73
CA ASP A 110 9.62 -20.10 -6.48
C ASP A 110 10.77 -19.66 -7.41
N PRO A 111 11.92 -19.19 -6.87
CA PRO A 111 13.03 -18.71 -7.70
C PRO A 111 13.73 -19.83 -8.48
N ALA A 112 13.49 -21.11 -8.15
CA ALA A 112 14.03 -22.24 -8.89
C ALA A 112 13.19 -22.59 -10.14
N MET A 113 11.97 -22.04 -10.25
CA MET A 113 11.08 -22.26 -11.38
C MET A 113 11.17 -21.12 -12.38
N LYS A 114 11.11 -21.47 -13.67
CA LYS A 114 10.98 -20.48 -14.75
C LYS A 114 9.51 -20.24 -15.03
N VAL A 115 9.17 -18.99 -15.28
CA VAL A 115 7.85 -18.57 -15.78
C VAL A 115 8.02 -17.92 -17.14
N GLU A 116 7.03 -18.08 -18.01
CA GLU A 116 7.08 -17.51 -19.36
C GLU A 116 6.77 -16.00 -19.35
N ASN A 117 5.85 -15.58 -18.49
CA ASN A 117 5.41 -14.18 -18.34
C ASN A 117 4.70 -13.97 -16.99
N GLU A 118 4.24 -12.75 -16.71
CA GLU A 118 3.60 -12.39 -15.45
C GLU A 118 2.20 -13.02 -15.24
N ALA A 119 1.57 -13.54 -16.31
CA ALA A 119 0.32 -14.30 -16.23
C ALA A 119 0.55 -15.81 -16.01
N ASP A 120 1.80 -16.28 -16.06
CA ASP A 120 2.12 -17.66 -15.72
C ASP A 120 2.25 -17.83 -14.21
N ILE A 121 1.16 -18.32 -13.60
CA ILE A 121 1.09 -18.56 -12.15
C ILE A 121 1.66 -19.91 -11.72
N SER A 122 2.27 -20.70 -12.63
CA SER A 122 2.76 -22.04 -12.32
C SER A 122 3.85 -22.09 -11.25
N ALA A 123 4.61 -21.00 -11.10
CA ALA A 123 5.66 -20.88 -10.09
C ALA A 123 5.17 -20.29 -8.75
N PHE A 124 3.88 -19.98 -8.59
CA PHE A 124 3.38 -19.39 -7.35
C PHE A 124 3.66 -20.29 -6.15
N ASN A 125 4.31 -19.73 -5.12
CA ASN A 125 4.67 -20.45 -3.91
C ASN A 125 3.95 -19.86 -2.68
N MET A 126 3.03 -20.62 -2.10
CA MET A 126 2.22 -20.15 -0.96
C MET A 126 3.06 -19.84 0.29
N ALA A 127 4.16 -20.55 0.53
CA ALA A 127 5.03 -20.28 1.67
C ALA A 127 5.76 -18.94 1.51
N ARG A 128 6.28 -18.66 0.31
CA ARG A 128 6.88 -17.35 -0.02
C ARG A 128 5.85 -16.23 0.03
N TYR A 129 4.66 -16.44 -0.52
CA TYR A 129 3.56 -15.48 -0.42
C TYR A 129 3.28 -15.11 1.04
N ARG A 130 3.09 -16.09 1.93
CA ARG A 130 2.85 -15.82 3.37
C ARG A 130 4.01 -15.07 4.02
N LEU A 131 5.25 -15.47 3.70
CA LEU A 131 6.46 -14.83 4.23
C LEU A 131 6.50 -13.34 3.87
N TYR A 132 6.40 -13.00 2.59
CA TYR A 132 6.52 -11.62 2.14
C TYR A 132 5.26 -10.79 2.35
N LEU A 133 4.07 -11.42 2.40
CA LEU A 133 2.87 -10.74 2.87
C LEU A 133 3.10 -10.17 4.28
N GLN A 134 3.65 -10.98 5.19
CA GLN A 134 3.90 -10.57 6.57
C GLN A 134 5.09 -9.63 6.72
N LYS A 135 6.21 -9.92 6.06
CA LYS A 135 7.47 -9.18 6.27
C LYS A 135 7.67 -7.96 5.36
N LEU A 136 6.98 -7.88 4.22
CA LEU A 136 7.13 -6.78 3.25
C LEU A 136 5.81 -6.03 3.02
N TYR A 137 4.76 -6.70 2.54
CA TYR A 137 3.54 -6.01 2.08
C TYR A 137 2.72 -5.41 3.21
N ILE A 138 2.50 -6.13 4.32
CA ILE A 138 1.79 -5.57 5.48
C ILE A 138 2.55 -4.35 6.06
N PRO A 139 3.88 -4.38 6.24
CA PRO A 139 4.64 -3.20 6.60
C PRO A 139 4.50 -2.03 5.62
N LEU A 140 4.57 -2.27 4.30
CA LEU A 140 4.32 -1.22 3.29
C LEU A 140 2.92 -0.62 3.41
N ILE A 141 1.90 -1.45 3.60
CA ILE A 141 0.51 -1.01 3.76
C ILE A 141 0.38 -0.13 5.02
N LYS A 142 0.96 -0.57 6.14
CA LYS A 142 0.93 0.18 7.40
C LYS A 142 1.62 1.53 7.28
N ASP A 143 2.78 1.58 6.61
CA ASP A 143 3.51 2.83 6.39
C ASP A 143 2.73 3.78 5.49
N ALA A 144 2.18 3.32 4.37
CA ALA A 144 1.31 4.13 3.51
C ALA A 144 0.09 4.69 4.27
N ILE A 145 -0.56 3.88 5.11
CA ILE A 145 -1.68 4.30 5.95
C ILE A 145 -1.24 5.38 6.96
N ALA A 146 -0.07 5.22 7.58
CA ALA A 146 0.49 6.22 8.51
C ALA A 146 0.76 7.57 7.81
N HIS A 147 0.98 7.55 6.50
CA HIS A 147 1.13 8.75 5.68
C HIS A 147 -0.20 9.32 5.14
N GLY A 148 -1.34 8.73 5.50
CA GLY A 148 -2.65 9.21 5.05
C GLY A 148 -3.03 8.74 3.64
N LEU A 149 -2.46 7.62 3.16
CA LEU A 149 -2.83 6.98 1.89
C LEU A 149 -3.74 5.77 2.13
N TYR A 150 -4.88 5.72 1.43
CA TYR A 150 -5.57 4.45 1.19
C TYR A 150 -4.68 3.53 0.36
N VAL A 151 -4.75 2.21 0.58
CA VAL A 151 -3.96 1.25 -0.20
C VAL A 151 -4.89 0.31 -0.96
N ILE A 152 -4.74 0.29 -2.28
CA ILE A 152 -5.39 -0.71 -3.14
C ILE A 152 -4.35 -1.76 -3.48
N VAL A 153 -4.48 -2.95 -2.89
CA VAL A 153 -3.57 -4.06 -3.15
C VAL A 153 -4.00 -4.77 -4.43
N ARG A 154 -3.11 -4.81 -5.42
CA ARG A 154 -3.26 -5.69 -6.58
C ARG A 154 -2.57 -7.02 -6.27
N PRO A 155 -3.28 -8.16 -6.33
CA PRO A 155 -2.71 -9.48 -6.09
C PRO A 155 -1.61 -9.84 -7.11
N PRO A 156 -0.81 -10.88 -6.84
CA PRO A 156 0.25 -11.29 -7.75
C PRO A 156 -0.27 -11.78 -9.11
N GLY A 157 0.45 -11.39 -10.15
CA GLY A 157 0.21 -11.80 -11.54
C GLY A 157 -0.59 -10.79 -12.36
N VAL A 158 -0.61 -11.02 -13.67
CA VAL A 158 -1.45 -10.27 -14.63
C VAL A 158 -2.59 -11.17 -15.11
N CYS A 159 -3.73 -10.56 -15.43
CA CYS A 159 -4.82 -11.25 -16.08
C CYS A 159 -4.34 -11.79 -17.45
N PRO A 160 -4.51 -13.08 -17.75
CA PRO A 160 -4.13 -13.61 -19.06
C PRO A 160 -5.00 -12.97 -20.15
N GLN A 161 -4.53 -13.09 -21.39
CA GLN A 161 -5.26 -12.58 -22.56
C GLN A 161 -6.61 -13.30 -22.73
N ASP A 162 -6.61 -14.61 -22.49
CA ASP A 162 -7.79 -15.46 -22.58
C ASP A 162 -8.05 -16.11 -21.22
N ILE A 163 -9.32 -16.13 -20.80
CA ILE A 163 -9.79 -16.86 -19.61
C ILE A 163 -10.88 -17.81 -20.07
N SER A 164 -10.82 -19.05 -19.61
CA SER A 164 -11.81 -20.10 -19.87
C SER A 164 -12.22 -20.77 -18.57
N VAL A 165 -13.46 -21.27 -18.53
CA VAL A 165 -13.94 -22.05 -17.38
C VAL A 165 -13.10 -23.32 -17.21
N GLY A 166 -12.57 -23.54 -16.00
CA GLY A 166 -11.71 -24.67 -15.66
C GLY A 166 -10.22 -24.45 -15.96
N ASP A 167 -9.81 -23.22 -16.25
CA ASP A 167 -8.41 -22.87 -16.44
C ASP A 167 -7.69 -22.55 -15.11
N LYS A 168 -6.46 -22.03 -15.18
CA LYS A 168 -5.66 -21.69 -13.99
C LYS A 168 -6.25 -20.50 -13.20
N TYR A 169 -7.15 -19.73 -13.79
CA TYR A 169 -7.76 -18.50 -13.28
C TYR A 169 -9.28 -18.62 -13.01
N ASN A 170 -9.97 -19.67 -13.48
CA ASN A 170 -11.42 -19.89 -13.29
C ASN A 170 -11.78 -21.37 -13.19
#